data_AF-W6W0V6-F1
#
_entry.id   AF-W6W0V6-F1
#
_cell.length_a   1.000
_cell.length_b   1.000
_cell.length_c   1.000
_cell.angle_alpha   90.00
_cell.angle_beta   90.00
_cell.angle_gamma   90.00
#
_symmetry.space_group_name_H-M   'P 1'
#
loop_
_entity.id
_entity.type
_entity.pdbx_description
1 polymer ?
#
loop_
_entity_poly.entity_id
_entity_poly.type
_entity_poly.pdbx_seq_one_letter_code
_entity_poly.pdbx_strand_id
1 'polypeptide(L)' 'MSDLNPAEIEQTKLLANAFDRASTACITVGIVTPVAAMLYGIGNVGTQFGFAVVGYFLGWLMIAVFLHYLARLTLRRLA' A
#
# COMPACT_ATOMS: atom_id res chain seq x y z
N MET A 1 26.40 -12.38 -11.62
CA MET A 1 26.29 -11.67 -10.33
C MET A 1 26.67 -10.24 -10.62
N SER A 2 25.70 -9.34 -10.63
CA SER A 2 25.88 -7.98 -11.17
C SER A 2 26.95 -7.22 -10.40
N ASP A 3 27.90 -6.63 -11.11
CA ASP A 3 28.87 -5.63 -10.62
C ASP A 3 28.16 -4.32 -10.22
N LEU A 4 27.11 -4.40 -9.40
CA LEU A 4 26.40 -3.24 -8.89
C LEU A 4 27.25 -2.56 -7.84
N ASN A 5 27.43 -1.26 -7.98
CA ASN A 5 28.08 -0.42 -6.99
C ASN A 5 27.28 -0.51 -5.66
N PRO A 6 27.94 -0.58 -4.49
CA PRO A 6 27.28 -0.48 -3.20
C PRO A 6 26.21 0.63 -3.09
N ALA A 7 26.43 1.78 -3.73
CA ALA A 7 25.47 2.87 -3.76
C ALA A 7 24.17 2.51 -4.51
N GLU A 8 24.26 1.77 -5.63
CA GLU A 8 23.10 1.35 -6.42
C GLU A 8 22.27 0.29 -5.68
N ILE A 9 22.93 -0.60 -4.93
CA ILE A 9 22.28 -1.57 -4.05
C ILE A 9 21.48 -0.84 -2.98
N GLU A 10 22.09 0.15 -2.32
CA GLU A 10 21.43 0.90 -1.25
C GLU A 10 20.24 1.72 -1.78
N GLN A 11 20.38 2.37 -2.93
CA GLN A 11 19.26 3.06 -3.59
C GLN A 11 18.10 2.12 -3.90
N THR A 12 18.38 0.91 -4.37
CA THR A 12 17.33 -0.08 -4.69
C THR A 12 16.62 -0.57 -3.43
N LYS A 13 17.33 -0.75 -2.31
CA LYS A 13 16.72 -1.07 -1.01
C LYS A 13 15.85 0.06 -0.49
N LEU A 14 16.31 1.31 -0.59
CA LEU A 14 15.54 2.49 -0.20
C LEU A 14 14.26 2.60 -1.03
N LEU A 15 14.33 2.36 -2.34
CA LEU A 15 13.17 2.35 -3.22
C LEU A 15 12.18 1.24 -2.85
N ALA A 16 12.65 0.02 -2.61
CA ALA A 16 11.79 -1.08 -2.17
C ALA A 16 11.07 -0.74 -0.85
N ASN A 17 11.79 -0.17 0.12
CA ASN A 17 11.23 0.27 1.39
C ASN A 17 10.21 1.40 1.21
N ALA A 18 10.43 2.33 0.28
CA ALA A 18 9.46 3.37 -0.04
C ALA A 18 8.14 2.79 -0.57
N PHE A 19 8.21 1.81 -1.49
CA PHE A 19 7.01 1.11 -1.99
C PHE A 19 6.26 0.35 -0.89
N ASP A 20 6.97 -0.33 0.00
CA ASP A 20 6.34 -1.08 1.10
C ASP A 20 5.68 -0.16 2.15
N ARG A 21 6.33 0.97 2.46
CA ARG A 21 5.74 2.02 3.32
C ARG A 21 4.51 2.64 2.68
N ALA A 22 4.54 2.92 1.37
CA ALA A 22 3.39 3.43 0.64
C ALA A 22 2.23 2.42 0.65
N SER A 23 2.52 1.12 0.42
CA SER A 23 1.52 0.04 0.54
C SER A 23 0.85 0.04 1.91
N THR A 24 1.63 0.12 2.99
CA THR A 24 1.11 0.16 4.36
C THR A 24 0.25 1.41 4.59
N ALA A 25 0.67 2.57 4.07
CA ALA A 25 -0.10 3.81 4.15
C ALA A 25 -1.44 3.71 3.39
N CYS A 26 -1.48 3.02 2.25
CA CYS A 26 -2.73 2.74 1.53
C CYS A 26 -3.72 1.94 2.39
N ILE A 27 -3.24 0.95 3.14
CA ILE A 27 -4.08 0.17 4.05
C ILE A 27 -4.58 1.04 5.21
N THR A 28 -3.69 1.80 5.87
CA THR A 28 -4.09 2.60 7.04
C THR A 28 -5.05 3.71 6.65
N VAL A 29 -4.73 4.52 5.64
CA VAL A 29 -5.53 5.67 5.22
C VAL A 29 -6.78 5.24 4.45
N GLY A 30 -6.64 4.26 3.56
CA GLY A 30 -7.71 3.84 2.65
C GLY A 30 -8.67 2.81 3.24
N ILE A 31 -8.26 2.04 4.25
CA ILE A 31 -9.10 0.99 4.86
C ILE A 31 -9.36 1.30 6.33
N VAL A 32 -8.31 1.39 7.15
CA VAL A 32 -8.45 1.44 8.61
C VAL A 32 -9.11 2.74 9.06
N THR A 33 -8.72 3.89 8.50
CA THR A 33 -9.30 5.19 8.86
C THR A 33 -10.81 5.27 8.55
N PRO A 34 -11.30 4.93 7.35
CA PRO A 34 -12.74 4.89 7.07
C PRO A 34 -13.50 3.89 7.93
N VAL A 35 -12.94 2.71 8.18
CA VAL A 35 -13.56 1.71 9.07
C VAL A 35 -13.71 2.26 10.49
N ALA A 36 -12.66 2.89 11.03
CA ALA A 36 -12.72 3.55 12.32
C ALA A 36 -13.79 4.65 12.34
N ALA A 37 -13.85 5.49 11.30
CA ALA A 37 -14.88 6.53 11.20
C ALA A 37 -16.29 5.96 11.21
N MET A 38 -16.54 4.84 10.51
CA MET A 38 -17.83 4.13 10.54
C MET A 38 -18.15 3.59 11.94
N LEU A 39 -17.19 2.96 12.62
CA LEU A 39 -17.38 2.39 13.96
C LEU A 39 -17.67 3.46 15.02
N TYR A 40 -17.05 4.63 14.90
CA TYR A 40 -17.23 5.74 15.82
C TYR A 40 -18.39 6.68 15.43
N GLY A 41 -19.09 6.42 14.32
CA GLY A 41 -20.15 7.30 13.82
C GLY A 41 -19.66 8.69 13.39
N ILE A 42 -18.38 8.80 13.01
CA ILE A 42 -17.76 10.05 12.57
C ILE A 42 -18.07 10.26 11.09
N GLY A 43 -18.89 11.25 10.78
CA GLY A 43 -19.38 11.51 9.43
C GLY A 43 -20.51 10.57 9.03
N ASN A 44 -21.29 10.95 8.01
CA ASN A 44 -22.42 10.15 7.51
C ASN A 44 -21.94 8.95 6.65
N VAL A 45 -20.87 8.27 7.09
CA VAL A 45 -20.18 7.20 6.35
C VAL A 45 -20.87 5.85 6.53
N GLY A 46 -21.60 5.68 7.64
CA GLY A 46 -22.28 4.42 7.99
C GLY A 46 -23.60 4.14 7.29
N THR A 47 -24.18 5.11 6.58
CA THR A 47 -25.55 5.01 6.03
C THR A 47 -25.61 4.55 4.56
N GLN A 48 -24.48 4.24 3.92
CA GLN A 48 -24.41 3.90 2.49
C GLN A 48 -23.59 2.63 2.23
N PHE A 49 -23.97 1.50 2.82
CA PHE A 49 -23.40 0.20 2.42
C PHE A 49 -23.92 -0.19 1.04
N GLY A 50 -23.12 0.04 0.01
CA GLY A 50 -23.42 -0.31 -1.39
C GLY A 50 -22.16 -0.70 -2.16
N PHE A 51 -22.33 -1.13 -3.41
CA PHE A 51 -21.22 -1.56 -4.27
C PHE A 51 -20.08 -0.53 -4.40
N ALA A 52 -20.39 0.76 -4.27
CA ALA A 52 -19.38 1.83 -4.28
C ALA A 52 -18.40 1.73 -3.10
N VAL A 53 -18.88 1.42 -1.89
CA VAL A 53 -18.03 1.27 -0.70
C VAL A 53 -17.16 0.03 -0.80
N VAL A 54 -17.72 -1.07 -1.30
CA VAL A 54 -16.95 -2.30 -1.58
C VAL A 54 -15.87 -2.02 -2.63
N GLY A 55 -16.22 -1.32 -3.72
CA GLY A 55 -15.27 -0.92 -4.76
C GLY A 55 -14.15 -0.03 -4.23
N TYR A 56 -14.46 0.90 -3.32
CA TYR A 56 -13.47 1.74 -2.65
C TYR A 56 -12.45 0.90 -1.86
N PHE A 57 -12.92 0.02 -0.97
CA PHE A 57 -12.01 -0.81 -0.17
C PHE A 57 -11.20 -1.77 -1.04
N LEU A 58 -11.82 -2.41 -2.03
CA LEU A 58 -11.11 -3.27 -2.98
C LEU A 58 -10.06 -2.50 -3.77
N GLY A 59 -10.36 -1.27 -4.21
CA GLY A 59 -9.42 -0.41 -4.92
C GLY A 59 -8.17 -0.12 -4.09
N TRP A 60 -8.34 0.28 -2.82
CA TRP A 60 -7.22 0.52 -1.91
C TRP A 60 -6.40 -0.73 -1.61
N LEU A 61 -7.05 -1.88 -1.41
CA LEU A 61 -6.35 -3.15 -1.22
C LEU A 61 -5.56 -3.55 -2.47
N MET A 62 -6.12 -3.39 -3.67
CA MET A 62 -5.43 -3.67 -4.93
C MET A 62 -4.20 -2.79 -5.10
N ILE A 63 -4.30 -1.49 -4.79
CA ILE A 63 -3.15 -0.56 -4.83
C ILE A 63 -2.08 -0.99 -3.82
N ALA A 64 -2.46 -1.34 -2.59
CA ALA A 64 -1.52 -1.81 -1.57
C ALA A 64 -0.79 -3.08 -2.02
N VAL A 65 -1.53 -4.09 -2.50
CA VAL A 65 -0.95 -5.34 -3.02
C VAL A 65 -0.02 -5.07 -4.20
N PHE A 66 -0.41 -4.18 -5.12
CA PHE A 66 0.42 -3.79 -6.25
C PHE A 66 1.75 -3.16 -5.79
N LEU A 67 1.70 -2.19 -4.87
CA LEU A 67 2.90 -1.53 -4.33
C LEU A 67 3.79 -2.52 -3.57
N HIS A 68 3.21 -3.40 -2.76
CA HIS A 68 3.98 -4.44 -2.06
C HIS A 68 4.64 -5.41 -3.06
N TYR A 69 3.95 -5.75 -4.16
CA TYR A 69 4.54 -6.58 -5.21
C TYR A 69 5.70 -5.86 -5.93
N LEU A 70 5.57 -4.56 -6.19
CA LEU A 70 6.67 -3.75 -6.73
C LEU A 70 7.88 -3.73 -5.80
N ALA A 71 7.69 -3.58 -4.48
CA ALA A 71 8.76 -3.68 -3.50
C ALA A 71 9.48 -5.03 -3.55
N ARG A 72 8.73 -6.13 -3.68
CA ARG A 72 9.32 -7.46 -3.83
C ARG A 72 10.05 -7.63 -5.16
N LEU A 73 9.51 -7.06 -6.25
CA LEU A 73 10.12 -7.12 -7.57
C LEU A 73 11.45 -6.33 -7.61
N THR A 74 11.50 -5.14 -7.00
CA THR A 74 12.75 -4.36 -6.92
C THR A 74 13.82 -5.08 -6.12
N LEU A 75 13.47 -5.74 -5.02
CA LEU A 75 14.41 -6.56 -4.25
C LEU A 75 14.85 -7.82 -4.98
N ARG A 76 13.95 -8.48 -5.74
CA ARG A 76 14.31 -9.65 -6.55
C ARG A 76 15.33 -9.36 -7.64
N ARG A 77 15.48 -8.11 -8.07
CA ARG A 77 16.52 -7.71 -9.04
C ARG A 77 17.91 -7.61 -8.42
N LEU A 78 18.02 -7.58 -7.09
CA LEU A 78 19.27 -7.55 -6.33
C LEU A 78 19.77 -8.94 -5.90
N ALA A 79 18.89 -9.95 -5.94
CA ALA A 79 19.18 -11.33 -5.55
C ALA A 79 19.70 -12.14 -6.74
#